data_AF-A0A2R5FBE8-F1
#
_entry.id   AF-A0A2R5FBE8-F1
#
_cell.length_a   1.000
_cell.length_b   1.000
_cell.length_c   1.000
_cell.angle_alpha   90.00
_cell.angle_beta   90.00
_cell.angle_gamma   90.00
#
_symmetry.space_group_name_H-M   'P 1'
#
loop_
_entity.id
_entity.type
_entity.pdbx_description
1 polymer ?
#
loop_
_entity_poly.entity_id
_entity_poly.type
_entity_poly.pdbx_seq_one_letter_code
_entity_poly.pdbx_strand_id
1 'polypeptide(L)'
;MPGGKVVARVVDVSEGGFGVLAHSQEVKHLSVGTCQEIALKYGDLQLEERMEVRTVESGPEGFRLGLQLNSPASSSLDVVSKILTYLRLHEEFVRTHAHI
;
A
#
# COMPACT_ATOMS: atom_id res chain seq x y z
N MET A 1 15.54 7.91 -18.30
CA MET A 1 14.54 6.95 -18.83
C MET A 1 13.24 7.21 -18.08
N PRO A 2 12.06 7.22 -18.71
CA PRO A 2 10.82 7.58 -18.01
C PRO A 2 10.52 6.47 -17.00
N GLY A 3 10.74 6.73 -15.71
CA GLY A 3 10.20 5.92 -14.63
C GLY A 3 8.69 6.16 -14.60
N GLY A 4 7.93 5.33 -15.30
CA GLY A 4 6.48 5.43 -15.37
C GLY A 4 5.87 5.46 -13.96
N LYS A 5 4.96 6.40 -13.70
CA LYS A 5 4.21 6.44 -12.46
C LYS A 5 3.18 5.32 -12.48
N VAL A 6 3.41 4.26 -11.72
CA VAL A 6 2.43 3.18 -11.55
C VAL A 6 1.38 3.61 -10.53
N VAL A 7 0.11 3.60 -10.93
CA VAL A 7 -1.01 3.78 -10.01
C VAL A 7 -1.48 2.39 -9.55
N ALA A 8 -1.55 2.20 -8.25
CA ALA A 8 -2.02 0.97 -7.62
C ALA A 8 -3.08 1.28 -6.56
N ARG A 9 -3.99 0.35 -6.35
CA ARG A 9 -4.99 0.41 -5.28
C ARG A 9 -4.45 -0.32 -4.06
N VAL A 10 -4.53 0.31 -2.89
CA VAL A 10 -4.24 -0.37 -1.62
C VAL A 10 -5.35 -1.38 -1.32
N VAL A 11 -4.97 -2.63 -1.06
CA VAL A 11 -5.89 -3.73 -0.75
C VAL A 11 -5.71 -4.27 0.66
N ASP A 12 -4.55 -4.08 1.26
CA ASP A 12 -4.26 -4.45 2.65
C ASP A 12 -3.22 -3.49 3.25
N VAL A 13 -3.33 -3.19 4.54
CA VAL A 13 -2.39 -2.32 5.27
C VAL A 13 -2.05 -2.98 6.60
N SER A 14 -0.76 -2.99 6.93
CA SER A 14 -0.24 -3.47 8.21
C SER A 14 0.81 -2.50 8.76
N GLU A 15 1.22 -2.70 10.01
CA GLU A 15 2.31 -1.92 10.61
C GLU A 15 3.65 -2.14 9.89
N GLY A 16 3.82 -3.29 9.22
CA GLY A 16 5.04 -3.63 8.49
C GLY A 16 5.05 -3.22 7.02
N GLY A 17 3.91 -2.81 6.46
CA GLY A 17 3.84 -2.54 5.02
C GLY A 17 2.43 -2.58 4.42
N PHE A 18 2.38 -2.64 3.09
CA PHE A 18 1.18 -2.46 2.29
C PHE A 18 1.04 -3.56 1.24
N GLY A 19 -0.17 -4.10 1.12
CA GLY A 19 -0.59 -4.87 -0.05
C GLY A 19 -1.24 -3.94 -1.06
N VAL A 20 -0.76 -3.92 -2.30
CA VAL A 20 -1.35 -3.12 -3.38
C VAL A 20 -1.67 -3.97 -4.60
N LEU A 21 -2.72 -3.60 -5.33
CA LEU A 21 -3.12 -4.19 -6.59
C LEU A 21 -2.90 -3.18 -7.72
N ALA A 22 -2.10 -3.55 -8.71
CA ALA A 22 -1.77 -2.72 -9.85
C ALA A 22 -2.14 -3.43 -11.16
N HIS A 23 -2.66 -2.69 -12.14
CA HIS A 23 -3.01 -3.23 -13.46
C HIS A 23 -1.95 -2.94 -14.54
N SER A 24 -0.94 -2.12 -14.21
CA SER A 24 0.12 -1.77 -15.16
C SER A 24 1.02 -2.97 -15.45
N GLN A 25 1.31 -3.22 -16.73
CA GLN A 25 2.30 -4.22 -17.15
C GLN A 25 3.72 -3.87 -16.72
N GLU A 26 4.00 -2.59 -16.42
CA GLU A 26 5.32 -2.13 -15.94
C GLU A 26 5.70 -2.82 -14.61
N VAL A 27 4.70 -3.18 -13.82
CA VAL A 27 4.86 -3.88 -12.53
C VAL A 27 5.43 -5.29 -12.71
N LYS A 28 5.22 -5.92 -13.86
CA LYS A 28 5.74 -7.25 -14.17
C LYS A 28 7.27 -7.32 -14.12
N HIS A 29 7.93 -6.18 -14.31
CA HIS A 29 9.39 -6.09 -14.27
C HIS A 29 9.94 -5.77 -12.87
N LEU A 30 9.07 -5.50 -11.88
CA LEU A 30 9.51 -5.30 -10.51
C LEU A 30 10.00 -6.63 -9.94
N SER A 31 11.25 -6.63 -9.47
CA SER A 31 11.86 -7.78 -8.83
C SER A 31 11.71 -7.67 -7.32
N VAL A 32 11.49 -8.80 -6.65
CA VAL A 32 11.56 -8.87 -5.19
C VAL A 32 12.94 -8.38 -4.72
N GLY A 33 12.96 -7.58 -3.65
CA GLY A 33 14.14 -6.91 -3.14
C GLY A 33 14.38 -5.52 -3.73
N THR A 34 13.60 -5.10 -4.73
CA THR A 34 13.74 -3.75 -5.29
C THR A 34 13.11 -2.72 -4.36
N CYS A 35 13.86 -1.69 -4.00
CA CYS A 35 13.32 -0.52 -3.30
C CYS A 35 12.72 0.47 -4.31
N GLN A 36 11.46 0.81 -4.12
CA GLN A 36 10.73 1.77 -4.93
C GLN A 36 10.26 2.94 -4.06
N GLU A 37 10.26 4.14 -4.63
CA GLU A 37 9.62 5.29 -4.01
C GLU A 37 8.11 5.19 -4.23
N ILE A 38 7.34 5.22 -3.14
CA ILE A 38 5.90 4.99 -3.17
C ILE A 38 5.20 6.16 -2.51
N ALA A 39 4.32 6.79 -3.28
CA ALA A 39 3.39 7.79 -2.79
C ALA A 39 2.02 7.14 -2.57
N LEU A 40 1.65 6.97 -1.30
CA LEU A 40 0.36 6.47 -0.88
C LEU A 40 -0.53 7.62 -0.41
N LYS A 41 -1.80 7.59 -0.82
CA LYS A 41 -2.80 8.57 -0.41
C LYS A 41 -4.03 7.86 0.14
N TYR A 42 -4.48 8.26 1.32
CA TYR A 42 -5.68 7.73 1.97
C TYR A 42 -6.48 8.87 2.60
N GLY A 43 -7.60 9.25 1.97
CA GLY A 43 -8.31 10.48 2.32
C GLY A 43 -7.39 11.70 2.20
N ASP A 44 -7.24 12.43 3.31
CA ASP A 44 -6.35 13.60 3.43
C ASP A 44 -4.93 13.23 3.87
N LEU A 45 -4.66 11.96 4.18
CA LEU A 45 -3.34 11.48 4.58
C LEU A 45 -2.52 11.14 3.33
N GLN A 46 -1.25 11.53 3.35
CA GLN A 46 -0.27 11.22 2.31
C GLN A 46 1.02 10.68 2.96
N LEU A 47 1.54 9.62 2.37
CA LEU A 47 2.80 8.99 2.76
C LEU A 47 3.67 8.85 1.52
N GLU A 48 4.87 9.43 1.56
CA GLU A 48 5.88 9.25 0.52
C GLU A 48 7.09 8.59 1.17
N GLU A 49 7.36 7.34 0.81
CA GLU A 49 8.39 6.55 1.48
C GLU A 49 9.03 5.55 0.51
N ARG A 50 10.30 5.20 0.77
CA ARG A 50 10.96 4.11 0.05
C ARG A 50 10.56 2.78 0.67
N MET A 51 9.94 1.93 -0.14
CA MET A 51 9.47 0.61 0.27
C MET A 51 10.11 -0.48 -0.56
N GLU A 52 10.42 -1.61 0.06
CA GLU A 52 10.96 -2.78 -0.61
C GLU A 52 9.82 -3.67 -1.13
N VAL A 53 9.91 -4.07 -2.39
CA VAL A 53 9.00 -5.07 -2.96
C VAL A 53 9.36 -6.44 -2.39
N ARG A 54 8.44 -7.05 -1.64
CA ARG A 54 8.63 -8.38 -1.02
C ARG A 54 7.95 -9.49 -1.79
N THR A 55 6.80 -9.22 -2.40
CA THR A 55 6.09 -10.20 -3.22
C THR A 55 5.53 -9.54 -4.47
N VAL A 56 5.48 -10.31 -5.56
CA VAL A 56 4.85 -9.93 -6.83
C VAL A 56 4.10 -11.14 -7.32
N GLU A 57 2.77 -11.05 -7.36
CA GLU A 57 1.89 -12.14 -7.76
C GLU A 57 0.99 -11.66 -8.92
N SER A 58 0.99 -12.40 -10.02
CA SER A 58 0.04 -12.15 -11.12
C SER A 58 -1.24 -12.92 -10.91
N GLY A 59 -2.38 -12.24 -11.01
CA GLY A 59 -3.71 -12.84 -10.94
C GLY A 59 -4.64 -12.31 -12.03
N PRO A 60 -5.89 -12.81 -12.09
CA PRO A 60 -6.88 -12.39 -13.08
C PRO A 60 -7.25 -10.91 -12.96
N GLU A 61 -7.12 -10.34 -11.76
CA GLU A 61 -7.41 -8.94 -11.47
C GLU A 61 -6.20 -8.02 -11.66
N GLY A 62 -5.03 -8.53 -12.08
CA GLY A 62 -3.80 -7.74 -12.24
C GLY A 62 -2.65 -8.27 -11.38
N PHE A 63 -1.74 -7.39 -10.98
CA PHE A 63 -0.54 -7.72 -10.21
C PHE A 63 -0.71 -7.28 -8.75
N ARG A 64 -0.67 -8.23 -7.84
CA ARG A 64 -0.63 -7.97 -6.40
C ARG A 64 0.83 -7.85 -5.96
N LEU A 65 1.13 -6.76 -5.25
CA LEU A 65 2.44 -6.46 -4.72
C LEU A 65 2.38 -6.39 -3.19
N GLY A 66 3.31 -7.06 -2.53
CA GLY A 66 3.60 -6.85 -1.12
C GLY A 66 4.76 -5.88 -0.99
N LEU A 67 4.54 -4.77 -0.28
CA LEU A 67 5.51 -3.70 -0.08
C LEU A 67 5.85 -3.62 1.41
N GLN A 68 7.13 -3.57 1.76
CA GLN A 68 7.58 -3.44 3.13
C GLN A 68 8.25 -2.09 3.37
N LEU A 69 7.89 -1.45 4.49
CA LEU A 69 8.59 -0.27 4.97
C LEU A 69 10.00 -0.67 5.42
N ASN A 70 11.03 -0.09 4.81
CA ASN A 70 12.41 -0.39 5.18
C ASN A 70 12.98 0.77 6.00
N SER A 71 13.08 0.59 7.31
CA SER A 71 13.55 1.62 8.26
C SER A 71 12.79 2.97 8.12
N PRO A 72 11.45 2.96 8.23
CA PRO A 72 10.65 4.17 8.04
C PRO A 72 11.00 5.26 9.06
N ALA A 73 10.93 6.53 8.64
CA ALA A 73 11.01 7.64 9.55
C ALA A 73 9.85 7.62 10.57
N SER A 74 10.05 8.19 11.76
CA SER A 74 9.00 8.25 12.78
C SER A 74 7.72 8.95 12.29
N SER A 75 7.86 9.94 11.40
CA SER A 75 6.72 10.61 10.74
C SER A 75 5.93 9.68 9.82
N SER A 76 6.61 8.78 9.12
CA SER A 76 5.97 7.79 8.23
C SER A 76 5.18 6.77 9.04
N LEU A 77 5.74 6.32 10.17
CA LEU A 77 5.05 5.44 11.12
C LEU A 77 3.80 6.09 11.72
N ASP A 78 3.84 7.38 12.06
CA ASP A 78 2.67 8.13 12.53
C ASP A 78 1.53 8.16 11.50
N VAL A 79 1.87 8.40 10.22
CA VAL A 79 0.89 8.35 9.13
C VAL A 79 0.30 6.95 8.96
N VAL A 80 1.13 5.90 8.97
CA VAL A 80 0.65 4.51 8.88
C VAL A 80 -0.29 4.18 10.05
N SER A 81 0.06 4.60 11.27
CA SER A 81 -0.77 4.38 12.46
C SER A 81 -2.13 5.06 12.34
N LYS A 82 -2.16 6.30 11.82
CA LYS A 82 -3.42 7.02 11.54
C LYS A 82 -4.27 6.31 10.50
N ILE A 83 -3.66 5.83 9.41
CA ILE A 83 -4.36 5.06 8.37
C ILE A 83 -4.97 3.79 8.97
N LEU A 84 -4.20 3.03 9.75
CA LEU A 84 -4.68 1.81 10.40
C LEU A 84 -5.82 2.08 11.38
N THR A 85 -5.73 3.18 12.13
CA THR A 85 -6.79 3.60 13.05
C THR A 85 -8.06 3.94 12.28
N TYR A 86 -7.96 4.66 11.16
CA TYR A 86 -9.12 4.97 10.31
C TYR A 86 -9.75 3.74 9.69
N LEU A 87 -8.95 2.77 9.24
CA LEU A 87 -9.46 1.50 8.71
C LEU A 87 -10.20 0.71 9.79
N ARG A 88 -9.64 0.59 10.99
CA ARG A 88 -10.30 -0.08 12.13
C ARG A 88 -11.62 0.59 12.50
N LEU A 89 -11.63 1.92 12.61
CA LEU A 89 -12.87 2.67 12.89
C LEU A 89 -13.91 2.46 11.79
N HIS A 90 -13.50 2.41 10.53
CA HIS A 90 -14.41 2.14 9.41
C HIS A 90 -14.98 0.72 9.48
N GLU A 91 -14.16 -0.29 9.75
CA GLU A 91 -14.62 -1.68 9.94
C GLU A 91 -15.59 -1.82 11.10
N GLU A 92 -15.31 -1.17 12.24
CA GLU A 92 -16.21 -1.13 13.40
C GLU A 92 -17.52 -0.42 13.07
N PHE A 93 -17.45 0.71 12.36
CA PHE A 93 -18.63 1.45 11.92
C PHE A 93 -19.50 0.59 10.99
N VAL A 94 -18.90 -0.04 9.97
CA VAL A 94 -19.61 -0.93 9.05
C VAL A 94 -20.20 -2.10 9.82
N ARG A 95 -19.46 -2.75 10.72
CA ARG A 95 -19.99 -3.88 11.51
C ARG A 95 -21.15 -3.49 12.40
N THR A 96 -21.10 -2.32 13.03
CA THR A 96 -22.17 -1.84 13.91
C THR A 96 -23.42 -1.41 13.15
N HIS A 97 -23.28 -0.93 11.90
CA HIS A 97 -24.40 -0.42 11.10
C HIS A 97 -24.86 -1.36 9.97
N ALA A 98 -24.13 -2.46 9.69
CA ALA A 98 -24.55 -3.49 8.73
C ALA A 98 -25.74 -4.35 9.21
N HIS A 99 -26.25 -4.08 10.42
CA HIS A 99 -27.44 -4.69 11.02
C HIS A 99 -28.67 -3.77 11.04
N ILE A 100 -28.61 -2.60 10.39
CA ILE A 100 -29.74 -1.65 10.26
C ILE A 100 -30.41 -1.79 8.91
#